data_AF-A0A4Q7PJP3-F1
#
_entry.id   AF-A0A4Q7PJP3-F1
#
_cell.length_a   1.000
_cell.length_b   1.000
_cell.length_c   1.000
_cell.angle_alpha   90.00
_cell.angle_beta   90.00
_cell.angle_gamma   90.00
#
_symmetry.space_group_name_H-M   'P 1'
#
loop_
_entity.id
_entity.type
_entity.pdbx_description
1 polymer ?
#
loop_
_entity_poly.entity_id
_entity_poly.type
_entity_poly.pdbx_seq_one_letter_code
_entity_poly.pdbx_strand_id
1 'polypeptide(L)'
;MLYPKPQYKKKRKQHKPSILHEKNGTCYLCIKLYQDYRIHPVVHEHHIFGGNPGRQISEAEGLKVYLCLNHHINGPEAVHNNQELMRILQEDGQSAYESLYGHAAFMGKFGRNYLEEEQ
;
A
#
# COMPACT_ATOMS: atom_id res chain seq x y z
N MET A 1 -24.43 -13.45 40.94
CA MET A 1 -22.98 -13.73 40.84
C MET A 1 -22.48 -13.20 39.51
N LEU A 2 -21.60 -12.19 39.50
CA LEU A 2 -20.96 -11.71 38.26
C LEU A 2 -19.74 -12.60 37.97
N TYR A 3 -19.79 -13.39 36.91
CA TYR A 3 -18.63 -14.14 36.45
C TYR A 3 -17.63 -13.19 35.78
N PRO A 4 -16.32 -13.27 36.10
CA PRO A 4 -15.32 -12.44 35.43
C PRO A 4 -15.26 -12.81 33.95
N LYS A 5 -15.28 -11.79 33.08
CA LYS A 5 -15.19 -12.01 31.63
C LYS A 5 -13.82 -12.61 31.28
N PRO A 6 -13.76 -13.63 30.40
CA PRO A 6 -12.49 -14.20 29.95
C PRO A 6 -11.61 -13.13 29.30
N GLN A 7 -10.36 -13.02 29.76
CA GLN A 7 -9.37 -12.12 29.19
C GLN A 7 -8.72 -12.77 27.95
N TYR A 8 -9.21 -12.45 26.77
CA TYR A 8 -8.57 -12.85 25.52
C TYR A 8 -7.38 -11.93 25.20
N LYS A 9 -6.16 -12.48 25.17
CA LYS A 9 -4.99 -11.76 24.66
C LYS A 9 -5.08 -11.69 23.13
N LYS A 10 -5.23 -10.49 22.57
CA LYS A 10 -5.18 -10.28 21.12
C LYS A 10 -3.76 -10.61 20.61
N LYS A 11 -3.65 -11.52 19.63
CA LYS A 11 -2.38 -11.80 18.95
C LYS A 11 -1.94 -10.54 18.20
N ARG A 12 -0.66 -10.15 18.34
CA ARG A 12 -0.07 -9.06 17.54
C ARG A 12 0.00 -9.52 16.08
N LYS A 13 -0.49 -8.70 15.15
CA LYS A 13 -0.31 -8.94 13.72
C LYS A 13 1.13 -8.59 13.35
N GLN A 14 1.77 -9.41 12.52
CA GLN A 14 3.07 -9.11 11.94
C GLN A 14 2.86 -8.34 10.64
N HIS A 15 3.55 -7.22 10.48
CA HIS A 15 3.41 -6.37 9.29
C HIS A 15 4.62 -6.60 8.40
N LYS A 16 4.37 -6.97 7.14
CA LYS A 16 5.45 -7.22 6.18
C LYS A 16 6.10 -5.89 5.74
N PRO A 17 7.39 -5.90 5.35
CA PRO A 17 7.97 -4.77 4.63
C PRO A 17 7.23 -4.57 3.29
N SER A 18 7.40 -3.40 2.69
CA SER A 18 6.86 -3.15 1.36
C SER A 18 7.47 -4.12 0.34
N ILE A 19 6.64 -4.64 -0.57
CA ILE A 19 7.09 -5.46 -1.71
C ILE A 19 7.53 -4.60 -2.91
N LEU A 20 7.17 -3.31 -2.94
CA LEU A 20 7.43 -2.40 -4.06
C LEU A 20 8.59 -1.46 -3.82
N HIS A 21 8.83 -1.10 -2.55
CA HIS A 21 9.72 0.02 -2.24
C HIS A 21 10.42 -0.14 -0.91
N GLU A 22 11.74 -0.10 -0.93
CA GLU A 22 12.54 -0.16 0.28
C GLU A 22 12.42 1.12 1.11
N LYS A 23 12.51 0.97 2.44
CA LYS A 23 12.48 2.09 3.38
C LYS A 23 13.85 2.77 3.46
N ASN A 24 14.28 3.40 2.38
CA ASN A 24 15.57 4.09 2.25
C ASN A 24 15.47 5.63 2.28
N GLY A 25 14.27 6.17 2.53
CA GLY A 25 14.02 7.62 2.60
C GLY A 25 13.73 8.28 1.25
N THR A 26 13.72 7.52 0.15
CA THR A 26 13.25 8.02 -1.15
C THR A 26 11.72 8.01 -1.22
N CYS A 27 11.14 8.64 -2.24
CA CYS A 27 9.71 8.62 -2.53
C CYS A 27 9.45 7.74 -3.76
N TYR A 28 8.54 6.77 -3.65
CA TYR A 28 8.19 5.87 -4.74
C TYR A 28 7.73 6.62 -6.00
N LEU A 29 6.85 7.62 -5.84
CA LEU A 29 6.34 8.40 -6.96
C LEU A 29 7.37 9.37 -7.55
N CYS A 30 8.29 9.91 -6.76
CA CYS A 30 9.42 10.69 -7.31
C CYS A 30 10.27 9.84 -8.27
N ILE A 31 10.58 8.61 -7.87
CA ILE A 31 11.35 7.68 -8.70
C ILE A 31 10.55 7.29 -9.94
N LYS A 32 9.29 6.88 -9.76
CA LYS A 32 8.47 6.36 -10.86
C LYS A 32 8.15 7.42 -11.92
N LEU A 33 7.81 8.64 -11.52
CA LEU A 33 7.38 9.70 -12.43
C LEU A 33 8.56 10.49 -13.01
N TYR A 34 9.62 10.68 -12.21
CA TYR A 34 10.67 11.66 -12.51
C TYR A 34 12.10 11.09 -12.48
N GLN A 35 12.27 9.79 -12.22
CA GLN A 35 13.58 9.16 -12.01
C GLN A 35 14.41 9.87 -10.93
N ASP A 36 13.71 10.38 -9.92
CA ASP A 36 14.28 11.21 -8.88
C ASP A 36 14.48 10.41 -7.59
N TYR A 37 15.75 10.09 -7.34
CA TYR A 37 16.20 9.24 -6.24
C TYR A 37 16.62 10.06 -5.00
N ARG A 38 16.20 11.32 -4.89
CA ARG A 38 16.54 12.15 -3.72
C ARG A 38 16.01 11.53 -2.42
N ILE A 39 16.78 11.69 -1.35
CA ILE A 39 16.35 11.31 0.00
C ILE A 39 15.54 12.47 0.59
N HIS A 40 14.34 12.16 1.07
CA HIS A 40 13.49 13.13 1.75
C HIS A 40 13.72 13.07 3.27
N PRO A 41 13.71 14.22 3.97
CA PRO A 41 13.81 14.25 5.43
C PRO A 41 12.68 13.48 6.13
N VAL A 42 11.50 13.47 5.52
CA VAL A 42 10.31 12.76 6.01
C VAL A 42 9.63 12.04 4.86
N VAL A 43 9.39 10.74 5.06
CA VAL A 43 8.56 9.91 4.18
C VAL A 43 7.46 9.24 5.00
N HIS A 44 6.28 9.13 4.42
CA HIS A 44 5.12 8.51 5.02
C HIS A 44 4.83 7.17 4.35
N GLU A 45 4.44 6.19 5.16
CA GLU A 45 3.94 4.93 4.65
C GLU A 45 2.51 5.10 4.14
N HIS A 46 2.28 4.72 2.89
CA HIS A 46 0.99 4.77 2.24
C HIS A 46 0.53 3.35 1.88
N HIS A 47 -0.69 2.99 2.29
CA HIS A 47 -1.28 1.69 1.95
C HIS A 47 -1.96 1.80 0.59
N ILE A 48 -1.55 0.97 -0.37
CA ILE A 48 -2.04 1.05 -1.76
C ILE A 48 -3.55 0.79 -1.83
N PHE A 49 -4.00 -0.25 -1.12
CA PHE A 49 -5.41 -0.55 -0.99
C PHE A 49 -5.90 -0.04 0.36
N GLY A 50 -6.68 1.05 0.33
CA GLY A 50 -7.27 1.67 1.51
C GLY A 50 -8.51 0.94 2.04
N GLY A 51 -9.18 1.57 3.01
CA GLY A 51 -10.45 1.08 3.56
C GLY A 51 -10.33 -0.21 4.39
N ASN A 52 -11.48 -0.78 4.77
CA ASN A 52 -11.57 -2.08 5.45
C ASN A 52 -12.23 -3.08 4.49
N PRO A 53 -11.61 -4.23 4.15
CA PRO A 53 -10.39 -4.80 4.73
C PRO A 53 -9.07 -4.37 4.07
N GLY A 54 -9.09 -3.60 2.98
CA GLY A 54 -7.92 -3.32 2.14
C GLY A 54 -6.68 -2.82 2.88
N ARG A 55 -6.83 -1.92 3.86
CA ARG A 55 -5.72 -1.42 4.68
C ARG A 55 -5.06 -2.54 5.49
N GLN A 56 -5.87 -3.42 6.10
CA GLN A 56 -5.34 -4.52 6.91
C GLN A 56 -4.62 -5.56 6.05
N ILE A 57 -5.14 -5.83 4.85
CA ILE A 57 -4.52 -6.74 3.90
C ILE A 57 -3.21 -6.13 3.40
N SER A 58 -3.22 -4.85 3.05
CA SER A 58 -2.02 -4.14 2.61
C SER A 58 -0.90 -4.15 3.64
N GLU A 59 -1.25 -3.95 4.91
CA GLU A 59 -0.31 -4.02 6.03
C GLU A 59 0.25 -5.43 6.25
N ALA A 60 -0.59 -6.46 6.10
CA ALA A 60 -0.20 -7.86 6.25
C ALA A 60 0.64 -8.39 5.06
N GLU A 61 0.36 -7.93 3.84
CA GLU A 61 1.00 -8.42 2.62
C GLU A 61 2.17 -7.55 2.14
N GLY A 62 2.36 -6.36 2.71
CA GLY A 62 3.41 -5.44 2.27
C GLY A 62 3.02 -4.60 1.04
N LEU A 63 1.72 -4.43 0.78
CA LEU A 63 1.21 -3.60 -0.32
C LEU A 63 1.12 -2.14 0.10
N LYS A 64 2.30 -1.58 0.35
CA LYS A 64 2.49 -0.21 0.82
C LYS A 64 3.71 0.41 0.16
N VAL A 65 3.76 1.73 0.08
CA VAL A 65 4.89 2.47 -0.50
C VAL A 65 5.29 3.63 0.43
N TYR A 66 6.51 4.15 0.27
CA TYR A 66 6.96 5.32 1.00
C TYR A 66 6.88 6.56 0.11
N LEU A 67 6.16 7.58 0.57
CA LEU A 67 5.89 8.81 -0.19
C LEU A 67 6.37 10.04 0.58
N CYS A 68 6.92 11.03 -0.13
CA CYS A 68 7.17 12.34 0.46
C CYS A 68 5.84 13.06 0.78
N LEU A 69 5.90 14.14 1.57
CA LEU A 69 4.70 14.90 1.95
C LEU A 69 3.91 15.43 0.75
N ASN A 70 4.60 15.84 -0.33
CA ASN A 70 3.97 16.36 -1.53
C ASN A 70 3.18 15.28 -2.27
N HIS A 71 3.76 14.07 -2.43
CA HIS A 71 3.08 12.94 -3.07
C HIS A 71 2.12 12.19 -2.16
N HIS A 72 2.17 12.40 -0.84
CA HIS A 72 1.21 11.78 0.07
C HIS A 72 -0.03 12.64 0.30
N ILE A 73 0.13 13.89 0.77
CA ILE A 73 -0.99 14.67 1.35
C ILE A 73 -1.13 16.07 0.72
N ASN A 74 -0.02 16.79 0.52
CA ASN A 74 -0.06 18.25 0.37
C ASN A 74 0.13 18.78 -1.06
N GLY A 75 0.60 17.96 -1.99
CA GLY A 75 0.88 18.39 -3.37
C GLY A 75 -0.31 18.22 -4.32
N PRO A 76 -0.24 18.81 -5.53
CA PRO A 76 -1.18 18.53 -6.61
C PRO A 76 -1.12 17.06 -7.06
N GLU A 77 0.04 16.42 -6.86
CA GLU A 77 0.29 15.01 -7.11
C GLU A 77 0.14 14.15 -5.84
N ALA A 78 -0.51 14.67 -4.80
CA ALA A 78 -0.78 13.87 -3.61
C ALA A 78 -1.76 12.75 -3.96
N VAL A 79 -1.45 11.51 -3.60
CA VAL A 79 -2.31 10.34 -3.87
C VAL A 79 -3.69 10.42 -3.22
N HIS A 80 -3.85 11.22 -2.16
CA HIS A 80 -5.16 11.51 -1.57
C HIS A 80 -5.98 12.54 -2.34
N ASN A 81 -5.34 13.32 -3.22
CA ASN A 81 -5.97 14.37 -4.04
C ASN A 81 -6.04 13.99 -5.54
N ASN A 82 -5.18 13.07 -6.00
CA ASN A 82 -5.02 12.69 -7.39
C ASN A 82 -5.37 11.21 -7.58
N GLN A 83 -6.54 10.95 -8.18
CA GLN A 83 -7.05 9.59 -8.41
C GLN A 83 -6.23 8.81 -9.45
N GLU A 84 -5.64 9.49 -10.43
CA GLU A 84 -4.80 8.85 -11.46
C GLU A 84 -3.54 8.26 -10.82
N LEU A 85 -2.88 9.03 -9.94
CA LEU A 85 -1.70 8.52 -9.21
C LEU A 85 -2.06 7.41 -8.21
N MET A 86 -3.22 7.51 -7.57
CA MET A 86 -3.73 6.41 -6.74
C MET A 86 -3.96 5.14 -7.58
N ARG A 87 -4.50 5.28 -8.80
CA ARG A 87 -4.74 4.18 -9.73
C ARG A 87 -3.44 3.51 -10.16
N ILE A 88 -2.43 4.31 -10.49
CA ILE A 88 -1.07 3.83 -10.78
C ILE A 88 -0.51 2.99 -9.62
N LEU A 89 -0.67 3.44 -8.37
CA LEU A 89 -0.22 2.67 -7.20
C LEU A 89 -0.98 1.34 -7.08
N GLN A 90 -2.28 1.31 -7.39
CA GLN A 90 -3.11 0.11 -7.33
C GLN A 90 -2.71 -0.91 -8.40
N GLU A 91 -2.42 -0.46 -9.62
CA GLU A 91 -1.92 -1.29 -10.72
C GLU A 91 -0.55 -1.88 -10.41
N ASP A 92 0.38 -1.06 -9.93
CA ASP A 92 1.69 -1.52 -9.48
C ASP A 92 1.56 -2.52 -8.33
N GLY A 93 0.69 -2.22 -7.36
CA GLY A 93 0.41 -3.05 -6.20
C GLY A 93 -0.11 -4.43 -6.59
N GLN A 94 -1.08 -4.47 -7.49
CA GLN A 94 -1.60 -5.73 -8.01
C GLN A 94 -0.53 -6.48 -8.81
N SER A 95 0.14 -5.82 -9.76
CA SER A 95 1.18 -6.44 -10.60
C SER A 95 2.29 -7.08 -9.77
N ALA A 96 2.76 -6.37 -8.74
CA ALA A 96 3.80 -6.87 -7.84
C ALA A 96 3.31 -8.06 -7.01
N TYR A 97 2.06 -8.02 -6.53
CA TYR A 97 1.48 -9.13 -5.79
C TYR A 97 1.29 -10.37 -6.67
N GLU A 98 0.74 -10.19 -7.86
CA GLU A 98 0.47 -11.29 -8.80
C GLU A 98 1.76 -11.94 -9.30
N SER A 99 2.82 -11.17 -9.49
CA SER A 99 4.14 -11.71 -9.84
C SER A 99 4.70 -12.65 -8.77
N LEU A 100 4.33 -12.46 -7.50
CA LEU A 100 4.79 -13.28 -6.37
C LEU A 100 3.83 -14.43 -6.03
N TYR A 101 2.52 -14.22 -6.13
CA TYR A 101 1.49 -15.10 -5.58
C TYR A 101 0.41 -15.53 -6.58
N GLY A 102 0.37 -14.90 -7.77
CA GLY A 102 -0.60 -15.16 -8.84
C GLY A 102 -1.92 -14.38 -8.72
N HIS A 103 -2.59 -14.24 -9.86
CA HIS A 103 -3.87 -13.51 -10.02
C HIS A 103 -4.98 -14.04 -9.12
N ALA A 104 -5.18 -15.37 -9.07
CA ALA A 104 -6.22 -15.97 -8.24
C ALA A 104 -6.06 -15.66 -6.74
N ALA A 105 -4.81 -15.57 -6.25
CA ALA A 105 -4.53 -15.21 -4.87
C ALA A 105 -4.85 -13.74 -4.59
N PHE A 106 -4.54 -12.84 -5.54
CA PHE A 106 -4.91 -11.43 -5.44
C PHE A 106 -6.42 -11.25 -5.39
N MET A 107 -7.14 -11.84 -6.34
CA MET A 107 -8.60 -11.78 -6.43
C MET A 107 -9.27 -12.38 -5.19
N GLY A 108 -8.73 -13.47 -4.64
CA GLY A 108 -9.23 -14.06 -3.39
C GLY A 108 -9.10 -13.14 -2.17
N LYS A 109 -8.15 -12.19 -2.16
CA LYS A 109 -7.94 -11.24 -1.07
C LYS A 109 -8.71 -9.93 -1.26
N PHE A 110 -8.63 -9.34 -2.45
CA PHE A 110 -9.13 -7.99 -2.71
C PHE A 110 -10.50 -7.99 -3.42
N GLY A 111 -10.84 -9.05 -4.15
CA GLY A 111 -12.12 -9.19 -4.84
C GLY A 111 -12.35 -8.20 -5.99
N ARG A 112 -11.34 -7.41 -6.36
CA ARG A 112 -11.41 -6.41 -7.43
C ARG A 112 -10.12 -6.43 -8.23
N ASN A 113 -10.26 -6.41 -9.56
CA ASN A 113 -9.15 -6.22 -10.49
C ASN A 113 -8.90 -4.71 -10.71
N TYR A 114 -7.65 -4.30 -10.66
CA TYR A 114 -7.13 -2.96 -10.87
C TYR A 114 -6.25 -2.86 -12.11
N LEU A 115 -5.81 -3.96 -12.70
CA LEU A 115 -5.19 -3.92 -14.03
C LEU A 115 -6.28 -3.61 -15.05
N GLU A 116 -6.12 -2.51 -15.78
CA GLU A 116 -6.95 -2.28 -16.96
C GLU A 116 -6.63 -3.39 -17.98
N GLU A 117 -7.67 -4.05 -18.50
CA GLU A 117 -7.50 -4.83 -19.72
C GLU A 117 -7.09 -3.82 -20.79
N GLU A 118 -5.81 -3.83 -21.20
CA GLU A 118 -5.37 -3.17 -22.43
C GLU A 118 -6.37 -3.59 -23.54
N GLN A 119 -7.17 -2.62 -24.00
CA GLN A 119 -8.03 -2.77 -25.18
C GLN A 119 -7.19 -2.73 -26.45
#